data_AF-A0A958MAR9-F1
#
_entry.id   AF-A0A958MAR9-F1
#
_cell.length_a   1.000
_cell.length_b   1.000
_cell.length_c   1.000
_cell.angle_alpha   90.00
_cell.angle_beta   90.00
_cell.angle_gamma   90.00
#
_symmetry.space_group_name_H-M   'P 1'
#
loop_
_entity.id
_entity.type
_entity.pdbx_description
1 polymer ?
#
loop_
_entity_poly.entity_id
_entity_poly.type
_entity_poly.pdbx_seq_one_letter_code
_entity_poly.pdbx_strand_id
1 'polypeptide(L)'
;MVTQVSVSAGSGKETGIHPFLPQGYALPDRSKQFMKLEPGDNPVRILSGPVVGYVFFTEDKKPVRRPYDPDSRTLGDFTREELQKMNAKKNADGSFEGSRHFWMMLVWDRKTNSPKILEITQITIIKALYNLLEDKSWGDLRKFDINIHREGTGKFDTEFSVTPKPHQP
;
A
#
# COMPACT_ATOMS: atom_id res chain seq x y z
N MET A 1 -63.85 26.72 -22.40
CA MET A 1 -62.69 27.45 -21.82
C MET A 1 -61.87 26.46 -21.01
N VAL A 2 -60.54 26.55 -21.16
CA VAL A 2 -59.45 25.90 -20.42
C VAL A 2 -59.21 24.40 -20.66
N THR A 3 -58.20 24.18 -21.51
CA THR A 3 -57.40 22.97 -21.71
C THR A 3 -56.72 22.51 -20.43
N GLN A 4 -56.67 21.20 -20.18
CA GLN A 4 -55.56 20.60 -19.43
C GLN A 4 -55.10 19.32 -20.11
N VAL A 5 -53.84 19.35 -20.53
CA VAL A 5 -53.05 18.24 -21.04
C VAL A 5 -52.53 17.47 -19.83
N SER A 6 -52.74 16.15 -19.77
CA SER A 6 -52.10 15.27 -18.81
C SER A 6 -51.36 14.16 -19.55
N VAL A 7 -50.03 14.30 -19.58
CA VAL A 7 -49.08 13.24 -19.92
C VAL A 7 -48.57 12.64 -18.60
N SER A 8 -48.58 11.31 -18.48
CA SER A 8 -47.75 10.56 -17.53
C SER A 8 -47.83 9.09 -17.96
N ALA A 9 -46.90 8.65 -18.81
CA ALA A 9 -45.60 8.05 -18.46
C ALA A 9 -45.77 6.57 -18.09
N GLY A 10 -45.62 5.74 -19.13
CA GLY A 10 -45.65 4.29 -19.05
C GLY A 10 -44.49 3.71 -18.26
N SER A 11 -44.73 2.54 -17.70
CA SER A 11 -43.79 1.68 -16.98
C SER A 11 -42.64 1.23 -17.89
N GLY A 12 -41.51 1.92 -17.82
CA GLY A 12 -40.23 1.41 -18.31
C GLY A 12 -39.47 0.76 -17.16
N LYS A 13 -39.30 -0.57 -17.18
CA LYS A 13 -38.26 -1.22 -16.38
C LYS A 13 -36.92 -0.82 -16.99
N GLU A 14 -36.17 0.05 -16.33
CA GLU A 14 -34.79 0.33 -16.68
C GLU A 14 -33.97 -0.96 -16.47
N THR A 15 -33.64 -1.63 -17.58
CA THR A 15 -32.65 -2.69 -17.59
C THR A 15 -31.31 -2.04 -17.28
N GLY A 16 -30.82 -2.19 -16.04
CA GLY A 16 -29.60 -1.56 -15.54
C GLY A 16 -28.34 -2.02 -16.26
N ILE A 17 -28.10 -1.47 -17.44
CA ILE A 17 -26.81 -1.51 -18.14
C ILE A 17 -26.08 -0.25 -17.70
N HIS A 18 -25.30 -0.33 -16.62
CA HIS A 18 -24.36 0.74 -16.29
C HIS A 18 -23.13 0.60 -17.22
N PRO A 19 -22.85 1.54 -18.14
CA PRO A 19 -21.73 1.43 -19.08
C PRO A 19 -20.36 1.46 -18.40
N PHE A 20 -20.31 1.83 -17.12
CA PHE A 20 -19.07 1.90 -16.34
C PHE A 20 -18.57 0.51 -15.90
N LEU A 21 -19.46 -0.48 -15.72
CA LEU A 21 -19.09 -1.81 -15.26
C LEU A 21 -19.64 -2.89 -16.19
N PRO A 22 -18.89 -3.99 -16.40
CA PRO A 22 -19.41 -5.13 -17.15
C PRO A 22 -20.71 -5.67 -16.55
N GLN A 23 -21.60 -6.15 -17.41
CA GLN A 23 -22.82 -6.82 -16.97
C GLN A 23 -22.47 -8.06 -16.13
N GLY A 24 -23.07 -8.19 -14.95
CA GLY A 24 -22.77 -9.28 -14.01
C GLY A 24 -21.52 -9.07 -13.16
N TYR A 25 -20.99 -7.84 -13.09
CA TYR A 25 -19.90 -7.51 -12.17
C TYR A 25 -20.26 -7.86 -10.72
N ALA A 26 -19.49 -8.78 -10.13
CA ALA A 26 -19.53 -9.08 -8.72
C ALA A 26 -18.43 -8.29 -7.99
N LEU A 27 -18.75 -7.77 -6.80
CA LEU A 27 -17.75 -7.11 -5.98
C LEU A 27 -16.65 -8.11 -5.61
N PRO A 28 -15.37 -7.77 -5.83
CA PRO A 28 -14.27 -8.65 -5.49
C PRO A 28 -14.18 -8.81 -3.97
N ASP A 29 -13.75 -9.99 -3.54
CA ASP A 29 -13.41 -10.26 -2.14
C ASP A 29 -12.31 -9.27 -1.68
N ARG A 30 -12.66 -8.45 -0.69
CA ARG A 30 -11.77 -7.40 -0.14
C ARG A 30 -10.64 -7.99 0.71
N SER A 31 -10.67 -9.29 1.03
CA SER A 31 -9.72 -9.93 1.95
C SER A 31 -8.27 -9.99 1.44
N LYS A 32 -8.00 -9.72 0.15
CA LYS A 32 -6.67 -9.90 -0.48
C LYS A 32 -6.13 -8.67 -1.22
N GLN A 33 -6.50 -7.46 -0.80
CA GLN A 33 -6.04 -6.24 -1.47
C GLN A 33 -4.58 -5.89 -1.17
N PHE A 34 -4.09 -6.22 0.03
CA PHE A 34 -2.70 -5.98 0.43
C PHE A 34 -1.81 -7.16 0.04
N MET A 35 -0.68 -6.87 -0.60
CA MET A 35 0.38 -7.84 -0.84
C MET A 35 1.15 -8.07 0.47
N LYS A 36 1.48 -9.33 0.75
CA LYS A 36 2.40 -9.72 1.82
C LYS A 36 3.69 -10.24 1.20
N LEU A 37 4.83 -9.87 1.77
CA LEU A 37 6.12 -10.43 1.37
C LEU A 37 6.29 -11.82 1.97
N GLU A 38 6.26 -12.83 1.11
CA GLU A 38 6.48 -14.23 1.47
C GLU A 38 7.97 -14.57 1.45
N PRO A 39 8.43 -15.63 2.14
CA PRO A 39 9.79 -16.13 1.98
C PRO A 39 10.12 -16.42 0.50
N GLY A 40 11.35 -16.13 0.11
CA GLY A 40 11.83 -16.23 -1.27
C GLY A 40 11.54 -14.98 -2.10
N ASP A 41 11.40 -15.18 -3.42
CA ASP A 41 11.20 -14.10 -4.38
C ASP A 41 9.81 -13.50 -4.32
N ASN A 42 9.70 -12.17 -4.37
CA ASN A 42 8.44 -11.44 -4.52
C ASN A 42 8.57 -10.46 -5.69
N PRO A 43 8.39 -10.94 -6.93
CA PRO A 43 8.46 -10.10 -8.12
C PRO A 43 7.25 -9.18 -8.24
N VAL A 44 7.51 -7.88 -8.39
CA VAL A 44 6.48 -6.84 -8.49
C VAL A 44 6.81 -5.83 -9.59
N ARG A 45 5.78 -5.24 -10.20
CA ARG A 45 5.89 -3.98 -10.96
C ARG A 45 5.26 -2.87 -10.13
N ILE A 46 6.01 -1.79 -9.87
CA ILE A 46 5.42 -0.61 -9.20
C ILE A 46 4.56 0.15 -10.22
N LEU A 47 3.35 0.53 -9.81
CA LEU A 47 2.35 1.17 -10.68
C LEU A 47 2.05 2.62 -10.29
N SER A 48 2.33 3.03 -9.06
CA SER A 48 2.11 4.40 -8.56
C SER A 48 3.32 4.94 -7.82
N GLY A 49 3.38 6.25 -7.63
CA GLY A 49 4.21 6.83 -6.58
C GLY A 49 3.73 6.36 -5.19
N PRO A 50 4.63 6.29 -4.19
CA PRO A 50 4.25 5.91 -2.85
C PRO A 50 3.57 7.04 -2.08
N VAL A 51 2.56 6.68 -1.31
CA VAL A 51 2.18 7.43 -0.11
C VAL A 51 3.23 7.12 0.96
N VAL A 52 3.84 8.15 1.53
CA VAL A 52 4.90 8.02 2.53
C VAL A 52 4.44 8.58 3.87
N GLY A 53 4.94 8.02 4.97
CA GLY A 53 4.61 8.50 6.32
C GLY A 53 5.07 7.54 7.41
N TYR A 54 4.46 7.68 8.58
CA TYR A 54 4.81 6.89 9.76
C TYR A 54 3.63 6.05 10.24
N VAL A 55 3.94 4.83 10.68
CA VAL A 55 2.97 3.87 11.23
C VAL A 55 3.46 3.33 12.56
N PHE A 56 2.60 3.26 13.56
CA PHE A 56 2.80 2.42 14.74
C PHE A 56 1.58 1.52 14.96
N PHE A 57 1.73 0.49 15.78
CA PHE A 57 0.64 -0.41 16.15
C PHE A 57 0.25 -0.17 17.60
N THR A 58 -1.05 -0.13 17.89
CA THR A 58 -1.55 -0.13 19.26
C THR A 58 -1.38 -1.51 19.91
N GLU A 59 -1.57 -1.61 21.23
CA GLU A 59 -1.61 -2.89 21.93
C GLU A 59 -2.66 -3.86 21.34
N ASP A 60 -3.77 -3.33 20.82
CA ASP A 60 -4.82 -4.08 20.08
C ASP A 60 -4.42 -4.46 18.64
N LYS A 61 -3.16 -4.28 18.26
CA LYS A 61 -2.63 -4.56 16.91
C LYS A 61 -3.30 -3.75 15.79
N LYS A 62 -3.86 -2.58 16.10
CA LYS A 62 -4.43 -1.67 15.10
C LYS A 62 -3.35 -0.72 14.60
N PRO A 63 -3.18 -0.56 13.27
CA PRO A 63 -2.22 0.39 12.73
C PRO A 63 -2.76 1.82 12.83
N VAL A 64 -1.95 2.73 13.37
CA VAL A 64 -2.18 4.18 13.34
C VAL A 64 -1.17 4.80 12.39
N ARG A 65 -1.65 5.55 11.40
CA ARG A 65 -0.80 6.14 10.35
C ARG A 65 -0.89 7.66 10.36
N ARG A 66 0.24 8.30 10.06
CA ARG A 66 0.35 9.75 9.83
C ARG A 66 1.14 9.98 8.54
N PRO A 67 0.71 10.88 7.64
CA PRO A 67 1.50 11.19 6.45
C PRO A 67 2.84 11.82 6.83
N TYR A 68 3.84 11.63 5.98
CA TYR A 68 5.08 12.40 6.05
C TYR A 68 4.74 13.88 5.85
N ASP A 69 5.34 14.73 6.67
CA ASP A 69 5.07 16.17 6.66
C ASP A 69 6.40 16.93 6.78
N PRO A 70 6.95 17.46 5.68
CA PRO A 70 8.24 18.15 5.69
C PRO A 70 8.23 19.43 6.52
N ASP A 71 7.05 20.01 6.80
CA ASP A 71 6.91 21.24 7.55
C ASP A 71 6.75 20.98 9.06
N SER A 72 6.55 19.71 9.45
CA SER A 72 6.48 19.29 10.86
C SER A 72 7.88 19.09 11.45
N ARG A 73 8.03 19.46 12.74
CA ARG A 73 9.27 19.26 13.51
C ARG A 73 9.72 17.79 13.56
N THR A 74 8.80 16.84 13.49
CA THR A 74 9.08 15.39 13.52
C THR A 74 9.05 14.75 12.14
N LEU A 75 8.91 15.54 11.07
CA LEU A 75 8.68 15.06 9.69
C LEU A 75 7.41 14.20 9.53
N GLY A 76 6.47 14.33 10.47
CA GLY A 76 5.27 13.49 10.55
C GLY A 76 5.45 12.23 11.41
N ASP A 77 6.56 12.08 12.13
CA ASP A 77 6.72 11.02 13.12
C ASP A 77 5.95 11.31 14.43
N PHE A 78 5.79 10.29 15.27
CA PHE A 78 5.09 10.34 16.55
C PHE A 78 6.06 10.56 17.71
N THR A 79 5.71 11.50 18.59
CA THR A 79 6.43 11.75 19.84
C THR A 79 6.16 10.64 20.87
N ARG A 80 7.02 10.53 21.89
CA ARG A 80 6.85 9.54 22.96
C ARG A 80 5.54 9.76 23.74
N GLU A 81 5.18 11.02 23.96
CA GLU A 81 3.95 11.42 24.64
C GLU A 81 2.70 10.99 23.84
N GLU A 82 2.75 11.15 22.52
CA GLU A 82 1.70 10.69 21.60
C GLU A 82 1.56 9.16 21.61
N LEU A 83 2.67 8.43 21.53
CA LEU A 83 2.67 6.96 21.59
C LEU A 83 2.06 6.46 22.91
N GLN A 84 2.37 7.11 24.03
CA GLN A 84 1.76 6.79 25.31
C GLN A 84 0.26 7.07 25.34
N LYS A 85 -0.17 8.26 24.88
CA LYS A 85 -1.58 8.67 24.85
C LYS A 85 -2.43 7.75 23.99
N MET A 86 -1.87 7.23 22.90
CA MET A 86 -2.56 6.36 21.94
C MET A 86 -2.39 4.86 22.20
N ASN A 87 -1.88 4.49 23.38
CA ASN A 87 -1.66 3.11 23.79
C ASN A 87 -0.84 2.30 22.76
N ALA A 88 0.28 2.87 22.31
CA ALA A 88 1.20 2.20 21.40
C ALA A 88 1.76 0.92 22.01
N LYS A 89 1.94 -0.09 21.16
CA LYS A 89 2.45 -1.39 21.53
C LYS A 89 3.85 -1.29 22.14
N LYS A 90 4.08 -2.08 23.18
CA LYS A 90 5.34 -2.17 23.90
C LYS A 90 6.08 -3.48 23.61
N ASN A 91 7.40 -3.43 23.74
CA ASN A 91 8.28 -4.59 23.79
C ASN A 91 8.16 -5.29 25.16
N ALA A 92 8.78 -6.47 25.29
CA ALA A 92 8.76 -7.25 26.53
C ALA A 92 9.40 -6.52 27.74
N ASP A 93 10.31 -5.57 27.48
CA ASP A 93 10.95 -4.72 28.49
C ASP A 93 10.13 -3.48 28.88
N GLY A 94 8.91 -3.34 28.33
CA GLY A 94 8.02 -2.20 28.57
C GLY A 94 8.35 -0.94 27.76
N SER A 95 9.42 -0.92 26.97
CA SER A 95 9.70 0.16 26.02
C SER A 95 8.69 0.16 24.87
N PHE A 96 8.39 1.31 24.28
CA PHE A 96 7.56 1.34 23.06
C PHE A 96 8.29 0.69 21.90
N GLU A 97 7.57 -0.09 21.08
CA GLU A 97 8.11 -0.63 19.81
C GLU A 97 8.45 0.51 18.83
N GLY A 98 7.85 1.69 19.03
CA GLY A 98 8.03 2.88 18.21
C GLY A 98 7.24 2.85 16.91
N SER A 99 7.23 3.98 16.24
CA SER A 99 6.75 4.14 14.86
C SER A 99 7.81 3.71 13.84
N ARG A 100 7.36 3.44 12.62
CA ARG A 100 8.20 3.09 11.47
C ARG A 100 7.82 3.97 10.29
N HIS A 101 8.82 4.42 9.54
CA HIS A 101 8.59 5.00 8.22
C HIS A 101 8.02 3.92 7.29
N PHE A 102 7.01 4.27 6.50
CA PHE A 102 6.39 3.39 5.52
C PHE A 102 6.34 4.02 4.14
N TRP A 103 6.44 3.17 3.12
CA TRP A 103 6.02 3.46 1.75
C TRP A 103 4.84 2.58 1.42
N MET A 104 3.76 3.15 0.88
CA MET A 104 2.57 2.41 0.47
C MET A 104 2.18 2.79 -0.95
N MET A 105 2.11 1.81 -1.86
CA MET A 105 1.92 2.06 -3.29
C MET A 105 1.14 0.93 -3.97
N LEU A 106 0.56 1.25 -5.13
CA LEU A 106 -0.03 0.25 -6.02
C LEU A 106 1.08 -0.52 -6.74
N VAL A 107 0.96 -1.84 -6.74
CA VAL A 107 1.87 -2.75 -7.46
C VAL A 107 1.09 -3.79 -8.26
N TRP A 108 1.68 -4.29 -9.32
CA TRP A 108 1.29 -5.57 -9.93
C TRP A 108 2.08 -6.69 -9.26
N ASP A 109 1.40 -7.57 -8.54
CA ASP A 109 2.02 -8.77 -7.99
C ASP A 109 2.12 -9.83 -9.09
N ARG A 110 3.35 -10.18 -9.49
CA ARG A 110 3.58 -11.16 -10.55
C ARG A 110 3.24 -12.59 -10.13
N LYS A 111 3.22 -12.91 -8.84
CA LYS A 111 2.83 -14.25 -8.35
C LYS A 111 1.34 -14.50 -8.53
N THR A 112 0.51 -13.55 -8.09
CA THR A 112 -0.95 -13.67 -8.19
C THR A 112 -1.52 -13.08 -9.47
N ASN A 113 -0.68 -12.45 -10.29
CA ASN A 113 -1.03 -11.75 -11.52
C ASN A 113 -2.20 -10.77 -11.33
N SER A 114 -2.13 -9.95 -10.27
CA SER A 114 -3.20 -9.03 -9.90
C SER A 114 -2.68 -7.74 -9.27
N PRO A 115 -3.41 -6.62 -9.37
CA PRO A 115 -3.05 -5.38 -8.70
C PRO A 115 -3.24 -5.52 -7.17
N LYS A 116 -2.27 -5.01 -6.41
CA LYS A 116 -2.24 -5.03 -4.94
C LYS A 116 -1.75 -3.71 -4.38
N ILE A 117 -2.05 -3.45 -3.12
CA ILE A 117 -1.37 -2.42 -2.31
C ILE A 117 -0.19 -3.09 -1.61
N LEU A 118 1.02 -2.57 -1.82
CA LEU A 118 2.20 -2.99 -1.08
C LEU A 118 2.57 -1.91 -0.07
N GLU A 119 2.55 -2.26 1.22
CA GLU A 119 3.04 -1.44 2.32
C GLU A 119 4.39 -1.99 2.79
N ILE A 120 5.42 -1.16 2.73
CA ILE A 120 6.79 -1.50 3.12
C ILE A 120 7.13 -0.67 4.35
N THR A 121 7.47 -1.32 5.46
CA THR A 121 7.97 -0.66 6.69
C THR A 121 9.44 -0.98 6.96
N GLN A 122 10.01 -1.91 6.20
CA GLN A 122 11.38 -2.38 6.38
C GLN A 122 12.34 -1.39 5.74
N ILE A 123 13.13 -0.71 6.58
CA ILE A 123 14.03 0.36 6.14
C ILE A 123 15.08 -0.11 5.13
N THR A 124 15.48 -1.39 5.18
CA THR A 124 16.42 -2.00 4.24
C THR A 124 15.87 -2.01 2.81
N ILE A 125 14.60 -2.40 2.65
CA ILE A 125 13.90 -2.36 1.35
C ILE A 125 13.77 -0.92 0.87
N ILE A 126 13.31 -0.01 1.74
CA ILE A 126 13.11 1.41 1.40
C ILE A 126 14.42 2.04 0.90
N LYS A 127 15.53 1.82 1.61
CA LYS A 127 16.86 2.31 1.20
C LYS A 127 17.29 1.75 -0.15
N ALA A 128 17.08 0.46 -0.40
CA ALA A 128 17.45 -0.14 -1.67
C ALA A 128 16.62 0.43 -2.84
N LEU A 129 15.31 0.63 -2.65
CA LEU A 129 14.45 1.27 -3.65
C LEU A 129 14.83 2.75 -3.88
N TYR A 130 15.15 3.48 -2.80
CA TYR A 130 15.62 4.85 -2.89
C TYR A 130 16.93 4.94 -3.68
N ASN A 131 17.89 4.05 -3.42
CA ASN A 131 19.15 4.03 -4.17
C ASN A 131 18.93 3.76 -5.67
N LEU A 132 17.96 2.92 -6.03
CA LEU A 132 17.60 2.70 -7.44
C LEU A 132 16.97 3.94 -8.10
N LEU A 133 16.21 4.75 -7.35
CA LEU A 133 15.68 6.03 -7.84
C LEU A 133 16.80 7.04 -8.13
N GLU A 134 17.83 7.06 -7.30
CA GLU A 134 18.99 7.96 -7.43
C GLU A 134 20.00 7.48 -8.50
N ASP A 135 19.98 6.20 -8.87
CA ASP A 135 20.83 5.64 -9.93
C ASP A 135 20.31 6.02 -11.32
N LYS A 136 21.13 6.78 -12.07
CA LYS A 136 20.81 7.23 -13.44
C LYS A 136 20.52 6.09 -14.41
N SER A 137 21.03 4.89 -14.17
CA SER A 137 20.83 3.71 -15.01
C SER A 137 19.44 3.10 -14.84
N TRP A 138 18.79 3.36 -13.69
CA TRP A 138 17.49 2.81 -13.33
C TRP A 138 16.42 3.90 -13.24
N GLY A 139 16.58 4.83 -12.29
CA GLY A 139 15.67 5.94 -12.07
C GLY A 139 14.25 5.48 -11.71
N ASP A 140 13.27 5.86 -12.52
CA ASP A 140 11.85 5.64 -12.25
C ASP A 140 11.49 4.15 -12.12
N LEU A 141 11.25 3.71 -10.87
CA LEU A 141 10.94 2.33 -10.50
C LEU A 141 9.68 1.76 -11.16
N ARG A 142 8.83 2.59 -11.76
CA ARG A 142 7.64 2.14 -12.50
C ARG A 142 7.98 1.52 -13.86
N LYS A 143 9.19 1.73 -14.36
CA LYS A 143 9.60 1.32 -15.72
C LYS A 143 10.03 -0.14 -15.82
N PHE A 144 10.31 -0.80 -14.70
CA PHE A 144 10.82 -2.17 -14.67
C PHE A 144 10.22 -2.97 -13.51
N ASP A 145 10.42 -4.28 -13.56
CA ASP A 145 10.03 -5.17 -12.47
C ASP A 145 11.13 -5.19 -11.41
N ILE A 146 10.74 -5.35 -10.16
CA ILE A 146 11.63 -5.44 -9.01
C ILE A 146 11.35 -6.75 -8.32
N ASN A 147 12.39 -7.51 -7.98
CA ASN A 147 12.27 -8.64 -7.08
C ASN A 147 12.67 -8.20 -5.68
N ILE A 148 11.75 -8.35 -4.73
CA ILE A 148 12.03 -8.23 -3.30
C ILE A 148 12.21 -9.66 -2.78
N HIS A 149 13.46 -10.07 -2.57
CA HIS A 149 13.76 -11.36 -1.99
C HIS A 149 13.75 -11.25 -0.47
N ARG A 150 13.05 -12.17 0.18
CA ARG A 150 12.98 -12.28 1.64
C ARG A 150 13.61 -13.59 2.07
N GLU A 151 14.67 -13.50 2.86
CA GLU A 151 15.26 -14.65 3.54
C GLU A 151 14.87 -14.65 5.03
N GLY A 152 14.78 -15.82 5.66
CA GLY A 152 14.37 -15.96 7.06
C GLY A 152 12.85 -15.87 7.31
N THR A 153 12.44 -16.26 8.52
CA THR A 153 11.01 -16.37 8.89
C THR A 153 10.63 -15.59 10.14
N GLY A 154 11.60 -15.26 11.01
CA GLY A 154 11.38 -14.58 12.27
C GLY A 154 11.87 -13.13 12.31
N LYS A 155 11.66 -12.47 13.46
CA LYS A 155 11.96 -11.04 13.66
C LYS A 155 13.47 -10.73 13.61
N PHE A 156 14.32 -11.71 13.89
CA PHE A 156 15.76 -11.52 14.09
C PHE A 156 16.63 -12.13 12.97
N ASP A 157 16.04 -12.98 12.13
CA ASP A 157 16.68 -13.70 11.02
C ASP A 157 16.12 -13.27 9.66
N THR A 158 15.16 -12.33 9.60
CA THR A 158 14.64 -11.87 8.31
C THR A 158 15.59 -10.87 7.67
N GLU A 159 16.05 -11.20 6.48
CA GLU A 159 16.81 -10.31 5.61
C GLU A 159 16.04 -10.02 4.32
N PHE A 160 16.33 -8.87 3.72
CA PHE A 160 15.72 -8.46 2.46
C PHE A 160 16.78 -7.98 1.49
N SER A 161 16.69 -8.49 0.26
CA SER A 161 17.44 -7.95 -0.88
C SER A 161 16.47 -7.49 -1.97
N VAL A 162 16.87 -6.44 -2.68
CA VAL A 162 16.08 -5.84 -3.75
C VAL A 162 16.91 -5.91 -5.02
N THR A 163 16.38 -6.58 -6.03
CA THR A 163 17.07 -6.74 -7.31
C THR A 163 16.17 -6.21 -8.42
N PRO A 164 16.56 -5.15 -9.15
CA PRO A 164 15.84 -4.75 -10.33
C PRO A 164 15.98 -5.86 -11.39
N LYS A 165 14.87 -6.25 -12.02
CA LYS A 165 14.90 -7.14 -13.17
C LYS A 165 15.06 -6.27 -14.40
N PRO A 166 16.10 -6.48 -15.23
CA PRO A 166 16.46 -5.57 -16.29
C PRO A 166 15.28 -5.26 -17.20
N HIS A 167 15.12 -3.98 -17.53
CA HIS A 167 14.50 -3.63 -18.80
C HIS A 167 15.43 -4.23 -19.86
N GLN A 168 15.02 -5.29 -20.56
CA GLN A 168 15.83 -5.78 -21.67
C GLN A 168 16.05 -4.60 -22.64
N PRO A 169 17.29 -4.44 -23.17
CA PRO A 169 17.60 -3.42 -24.16
C PRO A 169 16.77 -3.58 -25.44
#